data_AF-A0A081B776-F1
#
_entry.id   AF-A0A081B776-F1
#
_cell.length_a   1.000
_cell.length_b   1.000
_cell.length_c   1.000
_cell.angle_alpha   90.00
_cell.angle_beta   90.00
_cell.angle_gamma   90.00
#
_symmetry.space_group_name_H-M   'P 1'
#
loop_
_entity.id
_entity.type
_entity.pdbx_description
1 polymer ?
#
loop_
_entity_poly.entity_id
_entity_poly.type
_entity_poly.pdbx_seq_one_letter_code
_entity_poly.pdbx_strand_id
1 'polypeptide(L)'
;MVQALQLKPLELYVDPVAKPVDTRLGALMSYWRAKRQGTAALPTRGDIRPGELISHLPSLIMLDVEETTEKTPDFAVRLSGTALDDLFGGNYMGRKLEEILPPKRAWLARAALGLVVEHRRPMRFFGRLEFPSEPGNKIMIEALALPLSRPDGQVHMILGEIVQLRAAAISSFPELCRPAAD
;
A
#
# COMPACT_ATOMS: atom_id res chain seq x y z
N MET A 1 18.26 13.12 5.95
CA MET A 1 16.89 12.57 6.06
C MET A 1 16.28 12.56 4.67
N VAL A 2 15.81 11.43 4.17
CA VAL A 2 15.04 11.39 2.92
C VAL A 2 13.63 11.87 3.27
N GLN A 3 13.21 12.98 2.68
CA GLN A 3 11.89 13.56 2.90
C GLN A 3 10.84 12.75 2.14
N ALA A 4 9.65 12.56 2.71
CA ALA A 4 8.54 11.92 2.01
C ALA A 4 8.14 12.75 0.77
N LEU A 5 7.84 12.09 -0.34
CA LEU A 5 7.51 12.74 -1.61
C LEU A 5 6.00 12.82 -1.81
N GLN A 6 5.45 14.01 -2.01
CA GLN A 6 4.02 14.18 -2.32
C GLN A 6 3.71 13.80 -3.77
N LEU A 7 2.69 12.96 -3.96
CA LEU A 7 2.11 12.56 -5.24
C LEU A 7 0.98 13.52 -5.64
N LYS A 8 1.34 14.69 -6.19
CA LYS A 8 0.37 15.69 -6.62
C LYS A 8 -0.53 15.16 -7.76
N PRO A 9 -1.83 15.53 -7.78
CA PRO A 9 -2.50 16.49 -6.90
C PRO A 9 -3.06 15.87 -5.61
N LEU A 10 -2.80 14.58 -5.33
CA LEU A 10 -3.31 13.96 -4.11
C LEU A 10 -2.48 14.45 -2.90
N GLU A 11 -3.14 14.57 -1.74
CA GLU A 11 -2.45 14.65 -0.45
C GLU A 11 -1.97 13.25 -0.06
N LEU A 12 -1.18 12.61 -0.93
CA LEU A 12 -0.59 11.29 -0.73
C LEU A 12 0.92 11.42 -0.76
N TYR A 13 1.59 10.85 0.21
CA TYR A 13 3.04 10.93 0.38
C TYR A 13 3.64 9.53 0.31
N VAL A 14 4.82 9.43 -0.32
CA VAL A 14 5.63 8.21 -0.35
C VAL A 14 6.83 8.38 0.57
N ASP A 15 6.97 7.49 1.53
CA ASP A 15 8.15 7.37 2.38
C ASP A 15 8.94 6.11 2.00
N PRO A 16 10.06 6.26 1.26
CA PRO A 16 10.89 5.13 0.82
C PRO A 16 11.73 4.52 1.94
N VAL A 17 11.81 5.15 3.12
CA VAL A 17 12.43 4.55 4.32
C VAL A 17 11.50 3.48 4.91
N ALA A 18 10.20 3.55 4.57
CA ALA A 18 9.18 2.61 5.00
C ALA A 18 9.14 2.43 6.53
N LYS A 19 9.11 3.55 7.26
CA LYS A 19 9.03 3.57 8.72
C LYS A 19 7.58 3.79 9.18
N PRO A 20 6.80 2.71 9.39
CA PRO A 20 5.41 2.83 9.82
C PRO A 20 5.30 3.52 11.18
N VAL A 21 4.29 4.38 11.33
CA VAL A 21 3.92 5.01 12.60
C VAL A 21 2.88 4.15 13.31
N ASP A 22 1.87 3.65 12.59
CA ASP A 22 0.87 2.74 13.14
C ASP A 22 1.50 1.39 13.51
N THR A 23 1.21 0.93 14.73
CA THR A 23 1.80 -0.30 15.28
C THR A 23 1.36 -1.54 14.52
N ARG A 24 0.19 -1.54 13.88
CA ARG A 24 -0.27 -2.64 13.02
C ARG A 24 0.64 -2.77 11.79
N LEU A 25 0.91 -1.67 11.10
CA LEU A 25 1.84 -1.67 9.97
C LEU A 25 3.28 -2.03 10.41
N GLY A 26 3.68 -1.62 11.61
CA GLY A 26 4.93 -2.05 12.23
C GLY A 26 5.01 -3.58 12.46
N ALA A 27 3.92 -4.19 12.92
CA ALA A 27 3.82 -5.63 13.09
C ALA A 27 3.88 -6.37 11.75
N LEU A 28 3.17 -5.88 10.73
CA LEU A 28 3.20 -6.47 9.38
C LEU A 28 4.60 -6.36 8.74
N MET A 29 5.26 -5.21 8.86
CA MET A 29 6.65 -5.03 8.40
C MET A 29 7.58 -6.04 9.09
N SER A 30 7.45 -6.21 10.40
CA SER A 30 8.28 -7.13 11.18
C SER A 30 8.06 -8.58 10.76
N TYR A 31 6.80 -8.96 10.55
CA TYR A 31 6.41 -10.25 10.00
C TYR A 31 7.07 -10.52 8.63
N TRP A 32 6.91 -9.58 7.69
CA TRP A 32 7.48 -9.72 6.35
C TRP A 32 9.00 -9.81 6.37
N ARG A 33 9.68 -9.03 7.22
CA ARG A 33 11.14 -9.11 7.42
C ARG A 33 11.55 -10.47 7.97
N ALA A 34 10.79 -11.03 8.91
CA ALA A 34 11.07 -12.36 9.47
C ALA A 34 10.99 -13.47 8.40
N LYS A 35 10.06 -13.35 7.43
CA LYS A 35 9.95 -14.30 6.31
C LYS A 35 11.13 -14.27 5.34
N ARG A 36 11.93 -13.20 5.33
CA ARG A 36 13.19 -13.17 4.56
C ARG A 36 14.28 -14.04 5.16
N GLN A 37 14.11 -14.54 6.39
CA GLN A 37 15.09 -15.36 7.12
C GLN A 37 16.51 -14.76 7.14
N GLY A 38 16.62 -13.43 7.13
CA GLY A 38 17.92 -12.72 7.06
C GLY A 38 18.62 -12.77 5.70
N THR A 39 17.98 -13.28 4.65
CA THR A 39 18.54 -13.33 3.30
C THR A 39 18.30 -12.04 2.52
N ALA A 40 19.09 -11.83 1.46
CA ALA A 40 18.84 -10.77 0.48
C ALA A 40 17.58 -11.03 -0.37
N ALA A 41 17.07 -12.27 -0.39
CA ALA A 41 15.86 -12.63 -1.12
C ALA A 41 14.62 -11.99 -0.49
N LEU A 42 13.63 -11.71 -1.34
CA LEU A 42 12.30 -11.27 -0.91
C LEU A 42 11.46 -12.50 -0.54
N PRO A 43 10.47 -12.36 0.35
CA PRO A 43 9.54 -13.46 0.63
C PRO A 43 8.74 -13.79 -0.63
N THR A 44 8.44 -15.06 -0.82
CA THR A 44 7.49 -15.50 -1.83
C THR A 44 6.06 -15.40 -1.31
N ARG A 45 5.07 -15.45 -2.21
CA ARG A 45 3.68 -15.64 -1.79
C ARG A 45 3.53 -16.90 -0.94
N GLY A 46 4.28 -17.95 -1.27
CA GLY A 46 4.31 -19.22 -0.55
C GLY A 46 4.86 -19.12 0.88
N ASP A 47 5.47 -18.01 1.29
CA ASP A 47 5.96 -17.81 2.67
C ASP A 47 4.93 -17.11 3.56
N ILE A 48 3.96 -16.42 2.96
CA ILE A 48 2.92 -15.68 3.67
C ILE A 48 1.79 -16.63 4.06
N ARG A 49 1.55 -16.78 5.36
CA ARG A 49 0.51 -17.65 5.92
C ARG A 49 -0.61 -16.78 6.50
N PRO A 50 -1.83 -16.81 5.93
CA PRO A 50 -2.95 -16.02 6.44
C PRO A 50 -3.26 -16.25 7.93
N GLY A 51 -3.07 -17.48 8.43
CA GLY A 51 -3.27 -17.82 9.83
C GLY A 51 -2.30 -17.12 10.81
N GLU A 52 -1.18 -16.58 10.33
CA GLU A 52 -0.24 -15.78 11.13
C GLU A 52 -0.60 -14.28 11.08
N LEU A 53 -1.55 -13.89 10.22
CA LEU A 53 -1.93 -12.50 9.95
C LEU A 53 -3.40 -12.23 10.28
N ILE A 54 -4.04 -13.06 11.12
CA ILE A 54 -5.49 -13.00 11.41
C ILE A 54 -5.96 -11.59 11.75
N SER A 55 -5.22 -10.86 12.60
CA SER A 55 -5.56 -9.49 13.00
C SER A 55 -5.41 -8.44 11.90
N HIS A 56 -4.68 -8.75 10.83
CA HIS A 56 -4.46 -7.89 9.67
C HIS A 56 -5.44 -8.18 8.54
N LEU A 57 -6.00 -9.39 8.45
CA LEU A 57 -6.82 -9.84 7.33
C LEU A 57 -7.89 -8.83 6.86
N PRO A 58 -8.63 -8.13 7.76
CA PRO A 58 -9.62 -7.15 7.31
C PRO A 58 -9.04 -5.95 6.56
N SER A 59 -7.80 -5.55 6.86
CA SER A 59 -7.11 -4.38 6.29
C SER A 59 -6.05 -4.73 5.24
N LEU A 60 -5.89 -6.01 4.89
CA LEU A 60 -4.93 -6.47 3.89
C LEU A 60 -5.45 -6.31 2.46
N ILE A 61 -4.55 -5.97 1.55
CA ILE A 61 -4.75 -6.05 0.11
C ILE A 61 -3.60 -6.84 -0.51
N MET A 62 -3.87 -7.62 -1.54
CA MET A 62 -2.83 -8.25 -2.36
C MET A 62 -3.04 -7.87 -3.80
N LEU A 63 -1.98 -7.40 -4.44
CA LEU A 63 -2.00 -6.97 -5.83
C LEU A 63 -1.08 -7.89 -6.64
N ASP A 64 -1.62 -8.51 -7.69
CA ASP A 64 -0.82 -9.16 -8.71
C ASP A 64 -0.15 -8.08 -9.58
N VAL A 65 1.13 -8.24 -9.88
CA VAL A 65 1.88 -7.37 -10.80
C VAL A 65 1.73 -7.93 -12.20
N GLU A 66 1.11 -7.16 -13.09
CA GLU A 66 0.94 -7.56 -14.48
C GLU A 66 2.12 -7.07 -15.33
N GLU A 67 2.68 -8.00 -16.11
CA GLU A 67 3.69 -7.66 -17.10
C GLU A 67 3.06 -6.84 -18.23
N THR A 68 3.67 -5.71 -18.54
CA THR A 68 3.24 -4.78 -19.59
C THR A 68 4.43 -4.39 -20.45
N THR A 69 4.16 -3.98 -21.68
CA THR A 69 5.16 -3.37 -22.57
C THR A 69 5.52 -1.94 -22.15
N GLU A 70 4.75 -1.35 -21.23
CA GLU A 70 5.00 -0.03 -20.66
C GLU A 70 6.09 -0.03 -19.58
N LYS A 71 6.65 1.15 -19.30
CA LYS A 71 7.67 1.31 -18.24
C LYS A 71 7.09 1.09 -16.82
N THR A 72 5.79 1.32 -16.63
CA THR A 72 5.13 1.20 -15.32
C THR A 72 4.18 0.00 -15.35
N PRO A 73 4.34 -1.00 -14.44
CA PRO A 73 3.47 -2.16 -14.39
C PRO A 73 2.00 -1.78 -14.15
N ASP A 74 1.12 -2.70 -14.51
CA ASP A 74 -0.27 -2.65 -14.09
C ASP A 74 -0.49 -3.59 -12.90
N PHE A 75 -1.61 -3.42 -12.20
CA PHE A 75 -1.90 -4.17 -10.99
C PHE A 75 -3.35 -4.60 -10.94
N ALA A 76 -3.56 -5.89 -10.68
CA ALA A 76 -4.88 -6.46 -10.44
C ALA A 76 -5.05 -6.82 -8.97
N VAL A 77 -6.24 -6.53 -8.42
CA VAL A 77 -6.57 -6.90 -7.04
C VAL A 77 -6.75 -8.41 -6.96
N ARG A 78 -5.84 -9.08 -6.27
CA ARG A 78 -5.93 -10.52 -6.01
C ARG A 78 -6.80 -10.84 -4.81
N LEU A 79 -6.65 -10.02 -3.77
CA LEU A 79 -7.35 -10.15 -2.50
C LEU A 79 -7.56 -8.77 -1.92
N SER A 80 -8.72 -8.55 -1.33
CA SER A 80 -9.06 -7.38 -0.55
C SER A 80 -9.71 -7.84 0.74
N GLY A 81 -9.28 -7.29 1.88
CA GLY A 81 -9.84 -7.55 3.19
C GLY A 81 -11.18 -6.83 3.35
N THR A 82 -12.05 -7.35 4.23
CA THR A 82 -13.42 -6.85 4.36
C THR A 82 -13.50 -5.38 4.78
N ALA A 83 -12.58 -4.89 5.64
CA ALA A 83 -12.56 -3.48 6.02
C ALA A 83 -12.09 -2.57 4.88
N LEU A 84 -11.30 -3.11 3.93
CA LEU A 84 -10.97 -2.40 2.70
C LEU A 84 -12.12 -2.41 1.71
N ASP A 85 -12.85 -3.53 1.59
CA ASP A 85 -14.06 -3.57 0.77
C ASP A 85 -15.09 -2.54 1.27
N ASP A 86 -15.28 -2.44 2.59
CA ASP A 86 -16.14 -1.42 3.20
C ASP A 86 -15.64 0.00 2.89
N LEU A 87 -14.33 0.25 3.05
CA LEU A 87 -13.71 1.55 2.80
C LEU A 87 -13.79 1.95 1.32
N PHE A 88 -13.52 1.02 0.41
CA PHE A 88 -13.55 1.25 -1.02
C PHE A 88 -14.94 1.15 -1.64
N GLY A 89 -15.97 0.74 -0.87
CA GLY A 89 -17.35 0.64 -1.33
C GLY A 89 -17.65 -0.60 -2.17
N GLY A 90 -16.83 -1.65 -2.07
CA GLY A 90 -17.07 -2.92 -2.73
C GLY A 90 -15.86 -3.85 -2.79
N ASN A 91 -16.12 -5.11 -3.15
CA ASN A 91 -15.08 -6.09 -3.45
C ASN A 91 -14.62 -5.94 -4.91
N TYR A 92 -13.33 -5.73 -5.09
CA TYR A 92 -12.69 -5.50 -6.39
C TYR A 92 -11.78 -6.64 -6.86
N MET A 93 -11.84 -7.81 -6.24
CA MET A 93 -11.03 -8.98 -6.64
C MET A 93 -11.18 -9.28 -8.13
N GLY A 94 -10.04 -9.52 -8.79
CA GLY A 94 -9.93 -9.75 -10.23
C GLY A 94 -9.86 -8.48 -11.08
N ARG A 95 -10.11 -7.30 -10.52
CA ARG A 95 -10.14 -6.03 -11.28
C ARG A 95 -8.81 -5.29 -11.22
N LYS A 96 -8.49 -4.59 -12.30
CA LYS A 96 -7.31 -3.72 -12.41
C LYS A 96 -7.54 -2.38 -11.72
N LEU A 97 -6.46 -1.74 -11.26
CA LEU A 97 -6.54 -0.41 -10.64
C LEU A 97 -7.24 0.62 -11.53
N GLU A 98 -7.05 0.57 -12.84
CA GLU A 98 -7.71 1.45 -13.81
C GLU A 98 -9.22 1.23 -13.95
N GLU A 99 -9.71 0.05 -13.61
CA GLU A 99 -11.14 -0.25 -13.64
C GLU A 99 -11.85 0.22 -12.37
N ILE A 100 -11.11 0.43 -11.28
CA ILE A 100 -11.65 0.71 -9.95
C ILE A 100 -11.38 2.15 -9.48
N LEU A 101 -10.36 2.81 -10.02
CA LEU A 101 -9.98 4.18 -9.67
C LEU A 101 -10.20 5.12 -10.87
N PRO A 102 -10.59 6.38 -10.62
CA PRO A 102 -10.55 7.41 -11.66
C PRO A 102 -9.17 7.47 -12.33
N PRO A 103 -9.08 7.75 -13.65
CA PRO A 103 -7.83 7.58 -14.42
C PRO A 103 -6.59 8.22 -13.80
N LYS A 104 -6.73 9.45 -13.26
CA LYS A 104 -5.64 10.16 -12.61
C LYS A 104 -5.17 9.49 -11.32
N ARG A 105 -6.09 8.95 -10.52
CA ARG A 105 -5.77 8.21 -9.28
C ARG A 105 -5.17 6.84 -9.61
N ALA A 106 -5.70 6.15 -10.63
CA ALA A 106 -5.16 4.88 -11.11
C ALA A 106 -3.70 5.04 -11.56
N TRP A 107 -3.40 6.07 -12.36
CA TRP A 107 -2.04 6.36 -12.81
C TRP A 107 -1.08 6.64 -11.65
N LEU A 108 -1.49 7.46 -10.67
CA LEU A 108 -0.68 7.74 -9.49
C LEU A 108 -0.44 6.49 -8.64
N ALA A 109 -1.47 5.66 -8.44
CA ALA A 109 -1.34 4.41 -7.70
C ALA A 109 -0.40 3.43 -8.42
N ARG A 110 -0.54 3.26 -9.74
CA ARG A 110 0.37 2.46 -10.57
C ARG A 110 1.81 2.95 -10.48
N ALA A 111 2.03 4.26 -10.59
CA ALA A 111 3.37 4.85 -10.46
C ALA A 111 3.97 4.58 -9.06
N ALA A 112 3.20 4.81 -8.00
CA ALA A 112 3.62 4.61 -6.62
C ALA A 112 3.98 3.14 -6.32
N LEU A 113 3.14 2.20 -6.74
CA LEU A 113 3.38 0.76 -6.59
C LEU A 113 4.49 0.27 -7.52
N GLY A 114 4.64 0.88 -8.69
CA GLY A 114 5.74 0.61 -9.62
C GLY A 114 7.11 0.83 -8.96
N LEU A 115 7.25 1.85 -8.11
CA LEU A 115 8.48 2.09 -7.35
C LEU A 115 8.81 0.93 -6.38
N VAL A 116 7.80 0.26 -5.83
CA VAL A 116 7.97 -0.93 -4.95
C VAL A 116 8.55 -2.09 -5.76
N VAL A 117 8.04 -2.29 -6.97
CA VAL A 117 8.50 -3.32 -7.91
C VAL A 117 9.92 -3.03 -8.39
N GLU A 118 10.16 -1.81 -8.88
CA GLU A 118 11.44 -1.36 -9.43
C GLU A 118 12.57 -1.45 -8.38
N HIS A 119 12.33 -0.91 -7.17
CA HIS A 119 13.35 -0.88 -6.12
C HIS A 119 13.36 -2.11 -5.23
N ARG A 120 12.42 -3.04 -5.41
CA ARG A 120 12.38 -4.33 -4.69
C ARG A 120 12.45 -4.16 -3.18
N ARG A 121 11.81 -3.12 -2.64
CA ARG A 121 11.86 -2.77 -1.22
C ARG A 121 10.50 -2.29 -0.71
N PRO A 122 10.22 -2.45 0.59
CA PRO A 122 9.03 -1.87 1.20
C PRO A 122 8.90 -0.37 0.94
N MET A 123 7.66 0.10 0.77
CA MET A 123 7.35 1.52 0.77
C MET A 123 6.16 1.80 1.66
N ARG A 124 6.22 2.93 2.34
CA ARG A 124 5.12 3.44 3.15
C ARG A 124 4.44 4.57 2.41
N PHE A 125 3.13 4.61 2.52
CA PHE A 125 2.30 5.67 2.00
C PHE A 125 1.47 6.25 3.12
N PHE A 126 1.19 7.54 3.08
CA PHE A 126 0.26 8.16 4.01
C PHE A 126 -0.36 9.37 3.36
N GLY A 127 -1.58 9.71 3.75
CA GLY A 127 -2.28 10.75 3.05
C GLY A 127 -3.67 11.02 3.56
N ARG A 128 -4.26 12.08 3.02
CA ARG A 128 -5.65 12.46 3.23
C ARG A 128 -6.39 12.26 1.92
N LEU A 129 -7.20 11.21 1.86
CA LEU A 129 -7.86 10.73 0.65
C LEU A 129 -9.37 10.63 0.84
N GLU A 130 -10.10 10.89 -0.23
CA GLU A 130 -11.54 10.64 -0.27
C GLU A 130 -11.80 9.21 -0.74
N PHE A 131 -12.66 8.50 -0.02
CA PHE A 131 -13.03 7.11 -0.27
C PHE A 131 -14.55 7.01 -0.51
N PRO A 132 -15.01 6.01 -1.29
CA PRO A 132 -16.44 5.81 -1.56
C PRO A 132 -17.31 5.62 -0.31
N SER A 133 -16.76 5.10 0.79
CA SER A 133 -17.48 4.93 2.05
C SER A 133 -17.89 6.26 2.72
N GLU A 134 -17.18 7.34 2.43
CA GLU A 134 -17.35 8.66 3.06
C GLU A 134 -17.27 9.78 2.00
N PRO A 135 -18.25 9.87 1.07
CA PRO A 135 -18.21 10.86 -0.01
C PRO A 135 -18.15 12.29 0.51
N GLY A 136 -17.27 13.11 -0.06
CA GLY A 136 -17.08 14.51 0.37
C GLY A 136 -16.27 14.69 1.66
N ASN A 137 -15.87 13.61 2.33
CA ASN A 137 -14.98 13.66 3.49
C ASN A 137 -13.63 13.00 3.15
N LYS A 138 -12.53 13.61 3.59
CA LYS A 138 -11.19 13.03 3.39
C LYS A 138 -10.73 12.30 4.65
N ILE A 139 -10.50 11.01 4.51
CA ILE A 139 -9.98 10.14 5.55
C ILE A 139 -8.46 10.15 5.51
N MET A 140 -7.84 10.25 6.68
CA MET A 140 -6.40 10.13 6.82
C MET A 140 -6.02 8.66 6.95
N ILE A 141 -5.09 8.20 6.11
CA ILE A 141 -4.63 6.82 6.09
C ILE A 141 -3.11 6.74 6.18
N GLU A 142 -2.64 5.60 6.67
CA GLU A 142 -1.29 5.11 6.47
C GLU A 142 -1.39 3.73 5.82
N ALA A 143 -0.48 3.45 4.90
CA ALA A 143 -0.43 2.20 4.19
C ALA A 143 1.01 1.73 4.02
N LEU A 144 1.16 0.42 3.91
CA LEU A 144 2.45 -0.23 3.70
C LEU A 144 2.33 -1.15 2.49
N ALA A 145 3.27 -1.06 1.55
CA ALA A 145 3.39 -1.97 0.42
C ALA A 145 4.68 -2.77 0.54
N LEU A 146 4.56 -4.09 0.47
CA LEU A 146 5.62 -5.05 0.71
C LEU A 146 5.76 -5.96 -0.52
N PRO A 147 6.91 -5.95 -1.22
CA PRO A 147 7.08 -6.76 -2.41
C PRO A 147 7.22 -8.23 -2.05
N LEU A 148 6.62 -9.09 -2.87
CA LEU A 148 6.78 -10.54 -2.84
C LEU A 148 7.35 -11.01 -4.18
N SER A 149 8.33 -11.91 -4.14
CA SER A 149 8.97 -12.41 -5.36
C SER A 149 8.56 -13.82 -5.72
N ARG A 150 8.79 -14.17 -6.98
CA ARG A 150 8.95 -15.57 -7.40
C ARG A 150 10.32 -16.10 -6.95
N PRO A 151 10.57 -17.42 -7.04
CA PRO A 151 11.88 -17.99 -6.75
C PRO A 151 13.02 -17.45 -7.64
N ASP A 152 12.71 -17.01 -8.86
CA ASP A 152 13.65 -16.32 -9.77
C ASP A 152 14.01 -14.89 -9.33
N GLY A 153 13.40 -14.42 -8.24
CA GLY A 153 13.58 -13.10 -7.68
C GLY A 153 12.65 -12.03 -8.25
N GLN A 154 11.95 -12.22 -9.38
CA GLN A 154 11.05 -11.21 -9.95
C GLN A 154 9.91 -10.86 -8.97
N VAL A 155 9.68 -9.57 -8.73
CA VAL A 155 8.53 -9.13 -7.92
C VAL A 155 7.28 -9.32 -8.78
N HIS A 156 6.40 -10.22 -8.36
CA HIS A 156 5.16 -10.54 -9.08
C HIS A 156 3.91 -10.14 -8.28
N MET A 157 4.09 -9.71 -7.04
CA MET A 157 2.99 -9.44 -6.14
C MET A 157 3.38 -8.42 -5.07
N ILE A 158 2.41 -7.64 -4.62
CA ILE A 158 2.54 -6.73 -3.49
C ILE A 158 1.57 -7.17 -2.40
N LEU A 159 2.08 -7.36 -1.19
CA LEU A 159 1.29 -7.45 0.04
C LEU A 159 1.14 -6.04 0.62
N GLY A 160 -0.09 -5.56 0.70
CA GLY A 160 -0.41 -4.26 1.24
C GLY A 160 -1.25 -4.33 2.50
N GLU A 161 -1.14 -3.32 3.35
CA GLU A 161 -2.11 -3.04 4.41
C GLU A 161 -2.42 -1.55 4.43
N ILE A 162 -3.70 -1.20 4.60
CA ILE A 162 -4.16 0.18 4.68
C ILE A 162 -4.92 0.33 6.00
N VAL A 163 -4.54 1.33 6.78
CA VAL A 163 -5.18 1.65 8.06
C VAL A 163 -5.60 3.10 8.11
N GLN A 164 -6.78 3.35 8.68
CA GLN A 164 -7.20 4.71 9.02
C GLN A 164 -6.39 5.20 10.23
N LEU A 165 -5.90 6.44 10.14
CA LEU A 165 -5.17 7.09 11.21
C LEU A 165 -6.14 7.65 12.26
N ARG A 166 -5.87 7.34 13.52
CA ARG A 166 -6.60 7.93 14.66
C ARG A 166 -6.13 9.36 14.89
N ALA A 167 -7.00 10.21 15.41
CA ALA A 167 -6.70 11.62 15.69
C ALA A 167 -5.40 11.83 16.50
N ALA A 168 -5.16 11.01 17.52
CA ALA A 168 -3.94 11.08 18.33
C ALA A 168 -2.65 10.83 17.54
N ALA A 169 -2.71 10.01 16.49
CA ALA A 169 -1.55 9.68 15.67
C ALA A 169 -1.20 10.78 14.65
N ILE A 170 -2.11 11.71 14.36
CA ILE A 170 -1.93 12.77 13.36
C ILE A 170 -0.72 13.66 13.66
N SER A 171 -0.44 13.90 14.94
CA SER A 171 0.74 14.67 15.38
C SER A 171 2.08 14.11 14.88
N SER A 172 2.13 12.82 14.57
CA SER A 172 3.29 12.13 13.99
C SER A 172 3.44 12.32 12.46
N PHE A 173 2.49 13.01 11.81
CA PHE A 173 2.46 13.26 10.36
C PHE A 173 2.47 14.77 10.09
N PRO A 174 3.61 15.45 10.26
CA PRO A 174 3.71 16.90 10.08
C PRO A 174 3.28 17.37 8.69
N GLU A 175 3.42 16.53 7.67
CA GLU A 175 3.00 16.81 6.29
C GLU A 175 1.48 16.86 6.13
N LEU A 176 0.72 16.20 7.01
CA LEU A 176 -0.75 16.19 7.00
C LEU A 176 -1.37 17.25 7.94
N CYS A 177 -0.57 17.80 8.85
CA CYS A 177 -0.96 18.87 9.76
C CYS A 177 -0.94 20.26 9.12
N ARG A 178 -0.26 20.43 7.98
CA ARG A 178 -0.30 21.69 7.23
C ARG A 178 -1.66 21.81 6.53
N PRO A 179 -2.32 22.99 6.56
CA PRO A 179 -3.47 23.21 5.69
C PRO A 179 -3.03 22.95 4.24
N ALA A 180 -3.87 22.27 3.47
CA ALA A 180 -3.64 22.11 2.04
C ALA A 180 -3.43 23.51 1.48
N ALA A 181 -2.24 23.80 0.94
CA ALA A 181 -2.00 25.07 0.30
C ALA A 181 -2.96 25.15 -0.90
N ASP A 182 -3.83 26.17 -0.87
CA ASP A 182 -4.80 26.50 -1.91
C ASP A 182 -4.14 26.63 -3.30
#